data_AF-Q9ST28-F1
#
_entry.id   AF-Q9ST28-F1
#
_cell.length_a   1.000
_cell.length_b   1.000
_cell.length_c   1.000
_cell.angle_alpha   90.00
_cell.angle_beta   90.00
_cell.angle_gamma   90.00
#
_symmetry.space_group_name_H-M   'P 1'
#
loop_
_entity.id
_entity.type
_entity.pdbx_description
1 polymer ?
#
loop_
_entity_poly.entity_id
_entity_poly.type
_entity_poly.pdbx_seq_one_letter_code
_entity_poly.pdbx_strand_id
1 'polypeptide(L)'
;NGTVMDLGSFGDKVQTTQLQLMSNNLTLMYRQMVTNAPCPLLFFGAPYVLGNNVEAPGTVEVIPHIPVHIWVGTARGSKFPDGSTSYGEDMGNFYSAGLDPVFYCHHSNVDRMWNEWKQIGGKRRDISQRDWLNSEFFFFDENKNPYRVRVRDCLDTKTMGYDYAPMPTPWRNFKPKTKASSGKANTSAFPPASQVFPLAKMDKVITFSIKRPASSRTQQEKNEKEEMLTFNNIKYDNREYVRFDVFLNVDNNVNANELDKAEFAG
;
A
#
# COMPACT_ATOMS: atom_id res chain seq x y z
N ASN A 1 2.19 -15.35 -24.49
CA ASN A 1 3.10 -15.46 -23.33
C ASN A 1 3.07 -14.16 -22.55
N GLY A 2 2.19 -14.03 -21.56
CA GLY A 2 2.11 -12.83 -20.73
C GLY A 2 2.88 -13.04 -19.43
N THR A 3 3.62 -12.01 -18.99
CA THR A 3 4.23 -11.98 -17.65
C THR A 3 3.19 -11.47 -16.65
N VAL A 4 3.04 -12.15 -15.52
CA VAL A 4 2.19 -11.66 -14.42
C VAL A 4 2.90 -10.49 -13.72
N MET A 5 2.19 -9.39 -13.53
CA MET A 5 2.67 -8.21 -12.79
C MET A 5 2.95 -8.56 -11.33
N ASP A 6 4.00 -7.98 -10.74
CA ASP A 6 4.30 -8.12 -9.31
C ASP A 6 3.78 -6.91 -8.53
N LEU A 7 2.72 -7.10 -7.73
CA LEU A 7 2.11 -6.05 -6.93
C LEU A 7 2.95 -5.65 -5.71
N GLY A 8 4.07 -6.32 -5.46
CA GLY A 8 5.09 -5.93 -4.48
C GLY A 8 6.43 -5.57 -5.12
N SER A 9 6.49 -5.33 -6.43
CA SER A 9 7.75 -5.00 -7.11
C SER A 9 8.51 -3.84 -6.46
N PHE A 10 9.83 -3.98 -6.40
CA PHE A 10 10.79 -2.96 -5.98
C PHE A 10 11.94 -2.83 -6.99
N GLY A 11 11.69 -3.19 -8.26
CA GLY A 11 12.62 -3.03 -9.39
C GLY A 11 13.41 -4.29 -9.75
N ASP A 12 13.41 -5.29 -8.89
CA ASP A 12 14.09 -6.56 -9.13
C ASP A 12 13.23 -7.59 -9.89
N LYS A 13 13.90 -8.60 -10.47
CA LYS A 13 13.22 -9.74 -11.09
C LYS A 13 12.48 -10.56 -10.03
N VAL A 14 11.29 -11.05 -10.39
CA VAL A 14 10.52 -12.00 -9.57
C VAL A 14 11.36 -13.25 -9.31
N GLN A 15 11.47 -13.63 -8.03
CA GLN A 15 12.24 -14.78 -7.56
C GLN A 15 11.39 -16.03 -7.28
N THR A 16 10.06 -15.93 -7.39
CA THR A 16 9.13 -17.00 -7.04
C THR A 16 8.56 -17.71 -8.29
N THR A 17 7.89 -18.84 -8.08
CA THR A 17 7.06 -19.43 -9.13
C THR A 17 5.89 -18.51 -9.50
N GLN A 18 5.32 -18.67 -10.70
CA GLN A 18 4.14 -17.92 -11.13
C GLN A 18 2.93 -18.13 -10.19
N LEU A 19 2.76 -19.34 -9.66
CA LEU A 19 1.70 -19.64 -8.69
C LEU A 19 1.90 -18.89 -7.38
N GLN A 20 3.13 -18.87 -6.85
CA GLN A 20 3.44 -18.14 -5.63
C GLN A 20 3.32 -16.62 -5.84
N LEU A 21 3.74 -16.09 -7.00
CA LEU A 21 3.57 -14.68 -7.34
C LEU A 21 2.07 -14.29 -7.33
N MET A 22 1.21 -15.10 -7.95
CA MET A 22 -0.24 -14.86 -7.95
C MET A 22 -0.80 -14.90 -6.52
N SER A 23 -0.37 -15.87 -5.70
CA SER A 23 -0.77 -15.98 -4.30
C SER A 23 -0.36 -14.75 -3.49
N ASN A 24 0.89 -14.29 -3.67
CA ASN A 24 1.42 -13.10 -3.03
C ASN A 24 0.63 -11.85 -3.45
N ASN A 25 0.37 -11.65 -4.74
CA ASN A 25 -0.43 -10.54 -5.26
C ASN A 25 -1.82 -10.48 -4.62
N LEU A 26 -2.54 -11.61 -4.60
CA LEU A 26 -3.89 -11.67 -4.04
C LEU A 26 -3.88 -11.49 -2.50
N THR A 27 -2.82 -11.95 -1.83
CA THR A 27 -2.62 -11.73 -0.40
C THR A 27 -2.30 -10.26 -0.09
N LEU A 28 -1.44 -9.61 -0.88
CA LEU A 28 -1.18 -8.17 -0.77
C LEU A 28 -2.47 -7.38 -0.95
N MET A 29 -3.27 -7.68 -1.98
CA MET A 29 -4.58 -7.03 -2.17
C MET A 29 -5.50 -7.23 -0.97
N TYR A 30 -5.61 -8.44 -0.42
CA TYR A 30 -6.39 -8.68 0.80
C TYR A 30 -5.86 -7.84 1.99
N ARG A 31 -4.54 -7.78 2.17
CA ARG A 31 -3.92 -6.99 3.24
C ARG A 31 -4.21 -5.51 3.08
N GLN A 32 -3.98 -4.94 1.91
CA GLN A 32 -4.08 -3.50 1.68
C GLN A 32 -5.53 -3.00 1.60
N MET A 33 -6.47 -3.82 1.13
CA MET A 33 -7.89 -3.46 1.02
C MET A 33 -8.73 -3.84 2.25
N VAL A 34 -8.33 -4.87 3.00
CA VAL A 34 -9.13 -5.42 4.11
C VAL A 34 -8.44 -5.25 5.45
N THR A 35 -7.27 -5.88 5.65
CA THR A 35 -6.61 -5.93 6.97
C THR A 35 -6.08 -4.57 7.40
N ASN A 36 -5.35 -3.88 6.54
CA ASN A 36 -4.62 -2.65 6.85
C ASN A 36 -5.43 -1.39 6.54
N ALA A 37 -6.59 -1.53 5.88
CA ALA A 37 -7.53 -0.44 5.61
C ALA A 37 -8.90 -0.63 6.31
N PRO A 38 -8.96 -0.80 7.65
CA PRO A 38 -10.23 -0.95 8.37
C PRO A 38 -11.00 0.36 8.52
N CYS A 39 -10.35 1.52 8.37
CA CYS A 39 -10.94 2.85 8.56
C CYS A 39 -10.36 3.88 7.57
N PRO A 40 -10.98 5.07 7.43
CA PRO A 40 -10.69 6.00 6.34
C PRO A 40 -9.23 6.47 6.30
N LEU A 41 -8.67 6.89 7.44
CA LEU A 41 -7.31 7.44 7.48
C LEU A 41 -6.20 6.41 7.21
N LEU A 42 -6.53 5.12 7.23
CA LEU A 42 -5.59 4.07 6.83
C LEU A 42 -5.69 3.74 5.34
N PHE A 43 -6.87 3.95 4.75
CA PHE A 43 -7.06 3.79 3.31
C PHE A 43 -6.56 4.99 2.51
N PHE A 44 -6.96 6.21 2.91
CA PHE A 44 -6.62 7.46 2.21
C PHE A 44 -5.30 8.08 2.65
N GLY A 45 -4.78 7.70 3.82
CA GLY A 45 -3.65 8.36 4.46
C GLY A 45 -4.07 9.45 5.44
N ALA A 46 -3.08 10.01 6.14
CA ALA A 46 -3.29 11.07 7.13
C ALA A 46 -3.37 12.46 6.47
N PRO A 47 -3.97 13.45 7.14
CA PRO A 47 -4.04 14.81 6.61
C PRO A 47 -2.66 15.41 6.33
N TYR A 48 -2.45 15.82 5.09
CA TYR A 48 -1.30 16.63 4.68
C TYR A 48 -1.73 18.09 4.56
N VAL A 49 -1.42 18.87 5.60
CA VAL A 49 -1.86 20.26 5.77
C VAL A 49 -0.66 21.16 6.00
N LEU A 50 -0.81 22.46 5.73
CA LEU A 50 0.27 23.44 5.93
C LEU A 50 0.88 23.33 7.33
N GLY A 51 2.20 23.14 7.40
CA GLY A 51 2.95 22.98 8.66
C GLY A 51 3.10 21.53 9.14
N ASN A 52 2.44 20.56 8.49
CA ASN A 52 2.68 19.14 8.70
C ASN A 52 3.47 18.55 7.53
N ASN A 53 4.74 18.24 7.74
CA ASN A 53 5.61 17.65 6.72
C ASN A 53 5.76 16.12 6.86
N VAL A 54 4.88 15.47 7.62
CA VAL A 54 4.91 14.01 7.78
C VAL A 54 4.11 13.37 6.65
N GLU A 55 4.81 12.66 5.78
CA GLU A 55 4.19 11.76 4.79
C GLU A 55 3.59 10.56 5.52
N ALA A 56 2.29 10.36 5.34
CA ALA A 56 1.54 9.25 5.92
C ALA A 56 0.56 8.72 4.87
N PRO A 57 1.08 8.13 3.77
CA PRO A 57 0.27 7.66 2.65
C PRO A 57 -0.70 6.57 3.07
N GLY A 58 -1.78 6.44 2.30
CA GLY A 58 -2.76 5.37 2.47
C GLY A 58 -2.23 4.00 2.03
N THR A 59 -2.92 2.93 2.41
CA THR A 59 -2.50 1.56 2.09
C THR A 59 -2.29 1.35 0.60
N VAL A 60 -3.28 1.72 -0.22
CA VAL A 60 -3.28 1.51 -1.67
C VAL A 60 -2.19 2.34 -2.36
N GLU A 61 -1.94 3.55 -1.88
CA GLU A 61 -0.89 4.45 -2.40
C GLU A 61 0.50 3.81 -2.27
N VAL A 62 0.76 3.14 -1.14
CA VAL A 62 2.03 2.42 -0.91
C VAL A 62 2.06 1.11 -1.69
N ILE A 63 1.04 0.25 -1.53
CA ILE A 63 0.90 -1.03 -2.24
C ILE A 63 -0.58 -1.24 -2.58
N PRO A 64 -0.95 -1.48 -3.85
CA PRO A 64 -0.08 -1.84 -4.97
C PRO A 64 0.35 -0.68 -5.88
N HIS A 65 -0.07 0.57 -5.63
CA HIS A 65 0.15 1.68 -6.57
C HIS A 65 1.63 1.90 -6.94
N ILE A 66 2.50 2.16 -5.97
CA ILE A 66 3.94 2.37 -6.23
C ILE A 66 4.59 1.15 -6.92
N PRO A 67 4.37 -0.11 -6.48
CA PRO A 67 4.87 -1.28 -7.18
C PRO A 67 4.51 -1.36 -8.66
N VAL A 68 3.29 -0.97 -9.07
CA VAL A 68 2.91 -0.98 -10.48
C VAL A 68 3.68 0.08 -11.28
N HIS A 69 3.88 1.28 -10.72
CA HIS A 69 4.75 2.30 -11.31
C HIS A 69 6.17 1.75 -11.55
N ILE A 70 6.76 1.14 -10.53
CA ILE A 70 8.12 0.56 -10.59
C ILE A 70 8.19 -0.58 -11.62
N TRP A 71 7.18 -1.45 -11.67
CA TRP A 71 7.19 -2.62 -12.54
C TRP A 71 7.09 -2.26 -14.03
N VAL A 72 6.31 -1.22 -14.36
CA VAL A 72 6.08 -0.81 -15.76
C VAL A 72 7.16 0.14 -16.27
N GLY A 73 7.72 0.99 -15.40
CA GLY A 73 8.78 1.92 -15.78
C GLY A 73 10.04 1.23 -16.29
N THR A 74 10.86 1.96 -17.05
CA THR A 74 12.20 1.46 -17.39
C THR A 74 13.03 1.24 -16.13
N ALA A 75 13.92 0.25 -16.17
CA ALA A 75 14.81 -0.01 -15.06
C ALA A 75 15.74 1.19 -14.84
N ARG A 76 15.61 1.86 -13.69
CA ARG A 76 16.43 3.02 -13.37
C ARG A 76 17.92 2.69 -13.45
N GLY A 77 18.70 3.58 -14.03
CA GLY A 77 20.13 3.40 -14.29
C GLY A 77 20.43 2.64 -15.58
N SER A 78 19.43 2.04 -16.23
CA SER A 78 19.59 1.47 -17.57
C SER A 78 19.83 2.56 -18.62
N LYS A 79 20.23 2.15 -19.83
CA LYS A 79 20.52 3.05 -20.94
C LYS A 79 19.41 3.00 -21.99
N PHE A 80 18.94 4.17 -22.41
CA PHE A 80 18.10 4.31 -23.59
C PHE A 80 18.89 4.05 -24.88
N PRO A 81 18.20 3.81 -26.02
CA PRO A 81 18.86 3.61 -27.31
C PRO A 81 19.75 4.79 -27.76
N ASP A 82 19.50 6.00 -27.27
CA ASP A 82 20.30 7.20 -27.54
C ASP A 82 21.50 7.38 -26.61
N GLY A 83 21.70 6.46 -25.65
CA GLY A 83 22.81 6.48 -24.69
C GLY A 83 22.53 7.26 -23.38
N SER A 84 21.39 7.94 -23.27
CA SER A 84 20.98 8.61 -22.05
C SER A 84 20.62 7.60 -20.93
N THR A 85 20.72 8.02 -19.68
CA THR A 85 20.42 7.18 -18.51
C THR A 85 18.95 7.30 -18.14
N SER A 86 18.27 6.17 -17.93
CA SER A 86 16.92 6.11 -17.39
C SER A 86 16.88 6.47 -15.90
N TYR A 87 15.89 7.27 -15.52
CA TYR A 87 15.50 7.57 -14.16
C TYR A 87 14.17 6.89 -13.76
N GLY A 88 13.73 5.89 -14.52
CA GLY A 88 12.48 5.17 -14.30
C GLY A 88 11.41 5.44 -15.35
N GLU A 89 11.71 6.20 -16.40
CA GLU A 89 10.69 6.67 -17.34
C GLU A 89 9.98 5.51 -18.07
N ASP A 90 8.71 5.64 -18.44
CA ASP A 90 7.82 6.73 -18.05
C ASP A 90 7.17 6.43 -16.68
N MET A 91 6.50 5.29 -16.55
CA MET A 91 5.72 4.93 -15.36
C MET A 91 6.50 4.91 -14.03
N GLY A 92 7.79 4.58 -14.03
CA GLY A 92 8.59 4.46 -12.80
C GLY A 92 9.03 5.79 -12.19
N ASN A 93 8.69 6.93 -12.82
CA ASN A 93 8.96 8.25 -12.26
C ASN A 93 7.77 9.20 -12.38
N PHE A 94 7.39 9.87 -11.29
CA PHE A 94 6.17 10.69 -11.26
C PHE A 94 6.19 11.90 -12.19
N TYR A 95 7.35 12.42 -12.60
CA TYR A 95 7.37 13.52 -13.58
C TYR A 95 7.01 13.07 -15.01
N SER A 96 7.22 11.79 -15.33
CA SER A 96 7.03 11.24 -16.68
C SER A 96 5.91 10.21 -16.75
N ALA A 97 5.39 9.70 -15.63
CA ALA A 97 4.39 8.64 -15.61
C ALA A 97 3.18 8.92 -16.52
N GLY A 98 2.67 10.16 -16.53
CA GLY A 98 1.54 10.56 -17.36
C GLY A 98 1.81 10.61 -18.88
N LEU A 99 3.06 10.42 -19.32
CA LEU A 99 3.45 10.30 -20.73
C LEU A 99 3.15 8.91 -21.29
N ASP A 100 3.10 7.88 -20.44
CA ASP A 100 2.63 6.54 -20.83
C ASP A 100 1.11 6.47 -20.69
N PRO A 101 0.34 6.20 -21.77
CA PRO A 101 -1.11 6.05 -21.70
C PRO A 101 -1.60 5.02 -20.68
N VAL A 102 -0.79 4.02 -20.32
CA VAL A 102 -1.14 3.02 -19.30
C VAL A 102 -1.31 3.63 -17.91
N PHE A 103 -0.73 4.80 -17.63
CA PHE A 103 -0.90 5.55 -16.40
C PHE A 103 -2.38 5.77 -16.07
N TYR A 104 -3.15 6.25 -17.05
CA TYR A 104 -4.58 6.54 -16.86
C TYR A 104 -5.38 5.24 -16.66
N CYS A 105 -4.99 4.14 -17.31
CA CYS A 105 -5.59 2.83 -17.08
C CYS A 105 -5.27 2.28 -15.69
N HIS A 106 -4.03 2.43 -15.23
CA HIS A 106 -3.61 2.08 -13.86
C HIS A 106 -4.42 2.87 -12.82
N HIS A 107 -4.46 4.20 -12.94
CA HIS A 107 -5.20 5.06 -12.03
C HIS A 107 -6.71 4.86 -12.12
N SER A 108 -7.24 4.44 -13.26
CA SER A 108 -8.65 4.02 -13.36
C SER A 108 -8.93 2.82 -12.43
N ASN A 109 -8.03 1.84 -12.32
CA ASN A 109 -8.23 0.74 -11.37
C ASN A 109 -7.93 1.15 -9.91
N VAL A 110 -7.05 2.13 -9.67
CA VAL A 110 -6.86 2.73 -8.33
C VAL A 110 -8.12 3.45 -7.87
N ASP A 111 -8.75 4.24 -8.74
CA ASP A 111 -10.06 4.87 -8.47
C ASP A 111 -11.14 3.82 -8.20
N ARG A 112 -11.18 2.74 -9.00
CA ARG A 112 -12.06 1.59 -8.74
C ARG A 112 -11.85 0.99 -7.35
N MET A 113 -10.61 0.93 -6.84
CA MET A 113 -10.35 0.38 -5.51
C MET A 113 -11.05 1.18 -4.41
N TRP A 114 -11.22 2.50 -4.56
CA TRP A 114 -12.01 3.30 -3.63
C TRP A 114 -13.47 2.83 -3.59
N ASN A 115 -14.11 2.64 -4.74
CA ASN A 115 -15.48 2.10 -4.80
C ASN A 115 -15.57 0.68 -4.20
N GLU A 116 -14.63 -0.20 -4.53
CA GLU A 116 -14.58 -1.57 -3.99
C GLU A 116 -14.38 -1.61 -2.48
N TRP A 117 -13.53 -0.74 -1.93
CA TRP A 117 -13.26 -0.61 -0.50
C TRP A 117 -14.51 -0.19 0.26
N LYS A 118 -15.25 0.81 -0.25
CA LYS A 118 -16.54 1.24 0.34
C LYS A 118 -17.57 0.11 0.32
N GLN A 119 -17.62 -0.68 -0.74
CA GLN A 119 -18.54 -1.82 -0.86
C GLN A 119 -18.25 -2.97 0.12
N ILE A 120 -17.04 -3.05 0.71
CA ILE A 120 -16.79 -3.95 1.85
C ILE A 120 -17.67 -3.55 3.07
N GLY A 121 -17.96 -2.26 3.23
CA GLY A 121 -18.84 -1.73 4.26
C GLY A 121 -18.20 -1.59 5.65
N GLY A 122 -19.05 -1.39 6.66
CA GLY A 122 -18.64 -1.13 8.04
C GLY A 122 -18.09 0.29 8.21
N LYS A 123 -16.88 0.42 8.77
CA LYS A 123 -16.20 1.72 8.97
C LYS A 123 -15.51 2.26 7.71
N ARG A 124 -15.60 1.54 6.59
CA ARG A 124 -15.00 1.89 5.30
C ARG A 124 -15.89 2.87 4.55
N ARG A 125 -15.71 4.15 4.87
CA ARG A 125 -16.50 5.28 4.35
C ARG A 125 -15.58 6.45 4.04
N ASP A 126 -16.08 7.41 3.27
CA ASP A 126 -15.34 8.62 2.94
C ASP A 126 -14.99 9.43 4.20
N ILE A 127 -13.93 10.24 4.10
CA ILE A 127 -13.53 11.14 5.19
C ILE A 127 -14.58 12.25 5.33
N SER A 128 -15.12 12.41 6.54
CA SER A 128 -16.15 13.42 6.83
C SER A 128 -15.60 14.76 7.31
N GLN A 129 -14.27 14.89 7.41
CA GLN A 129 -13.61 16.10 7.91
C GLN A 129 -13.72 17.22 6.89
N ARG A 130 -14.13 18.41 7.34
CA ARG A 130 -14.39 19.57 6.46
C ARG A 130 -13.15 20.00 5.69
N ASP A 131 -11.98 19.95 6.31
CA ASP A 131 -10.74 20.36 5.66
C ASP A 131 -10.45 19.49 4.44
N TRP A 132 -10.63 18.17 4.56
CA TRP A 132 -10.50 17.24 3.44
C TRP A 132 -11.58 17.46 2.38
N LEU A 133 -12.84 17.58 2.80
CA LEU A 133 -13.99 17.77 1.89
C LEU A 133 -13.94 19.08 1.09
N ASN A 134 -13.34 20.13 1.67
CA ASN A 134 -13.25 21.46 1.07
C ASN A 134 -11.91 21.72 0.38
N SER A 135 -10.98 20.75 0.36
CA SER A 135 -9.77 20.84 -0.45
C SER A 135 -10.14 21.08 -1.92
N GLU A 136 -9.51 22.08 -2.52
CA GLU A 136 -9.75 22.50 -3.90
C GLU A 136 -8.59 22.10 -4.81
N PHE A 137 -8.93 21.62 -6.01
CA PHE A 137 -7.98 21.34 -7.09
C PHE A 137 -8.38 22.12 -8.33
N PHE A 138 -7.44 22.30 -9.25
CA PHE A 138 -7.62 23.04 -10.50
C PHE A 138 -7.40 22.12 -11.70
N PHE A 139 -8.34 22.13 -12.64
CA PHE A 139 -8.26 21.37 -13.89
C PHE A 139 -8.79 22.19 -15.07
N PHE A 140 -8.36 21.80 -16.28
CA PHE A 140 -9.00 22.22 -17.51
C PHE A 140 -10.02 21.16 -17.95
N ASP A 141 -11.19 21.60 -18.43
CA ASP A 141 -12.16 20.71 -19.08
C ASP A 141 -11.73 20.39 -20.53
N GLU A 142 -12.53 19.59 -21.23
CA GLU A 142 -12.32 19.21 -22.63
C GLU A 142 -12.37 20.41 -23.61
N ASN A 143 -12.97 21.53 -23.19
CA ASN A 143 -13.09 22.77 -23.94
C ASN A 143 -12.00 23.80 -23.59
N LYS A 144 -11.00 23.40 -22.78
CA LYS A 144 -9.90 24.26 -22.30
C LYS A 144 -10.36 25.38 -21.36
N ASN A 145 -11.51 25.23 -20.72
CA ASN A 145 -11.98 26.15 -19.69
C ASN A 145 -11.41 25.76 -18.32
N PRO A 146 -10.94 26.73 -17.53
CA PRO A 146 -10.40 26.48 -16.19
C PRO A 146 -11.50 26.32 -15.14
N TYR A 147 -11.41 25.29 -14.30
CA TYR A 147 -12.33 25.07 -13.18
C TYR A 147 -11.60 24.74 -11.88
N ARG A 148 -12.25 25.08 -10.77
CA ARG A 148 -11.91 24.55 -9.45
C ARG A 148 -12.94 23.50 -9.06
N VAL A 149 -12.46 22.38 -8.54
CA VAL A 149 -13.27 21.27 -8.04
C VAL A 149 -12.94 20.98 -6.59
N ARG A 150 -13.88 20.39 -5.84
CA ARG A 150 -13.67 20.01 -4.45
C ARG A 150 -13.77 18.51 -4.29
N VAL A 151 -13.04 17.98 -3.30
CA VAL A 151 -13.09 16.56 -2.93
C VAL A 151 -14.52 16.08 -2.66
N ARG A 152 -15.33 16.87 -1.95
CA ARG A 152 -16.71 16.48 -1.64
C ARG A 152 -17.60 16.24 -2.87
N ASP A 153 -17.23 16.81 -4.02
CA ASP A 153 -17.99 16.74 -5.25
C ASP A 153 -17.59 15.51 -6.10
N CYS A 154 -16.61 14.70 -5.66
CA CYS A 154 -16.16 13.47 -6.32
C CYS A 154 -16.32 12.19 -5.48
N LEU A 155 -17.08 12.23 -4.39
CA LEU A 155 -17.25 11.06 -3.50
C LEU A 155 -18.10 9.94 -4.12
N ASP A 156 -18.93 10.25 -5.11
CA ASP A 156 -19.77 9.27 -5.81
C ASP A 156 -19.55 9.40 -7.32
N THR A 157 -18.89 8.40 -7.91
CA THR A 157 -18.58 8.35 -9.34
C THR A 157 -19.85 8.43 -10.20
N LYS A 158 -21.00 7.94 -9.71
CA LYS A 158 -22.28 8.01 -10.43
C LYS A 158 -22.76 9.44 -10.59
N THR A 159 -22.52 10.31 -9.61
CA THR A 159 -22.85 11.74 -9.71
C THR A 159 -21.94 12.46 -10.71
N MET A 160 -20.73 11.92 -10.94
CA MET A 160 -19.80 12.37 -11.98
C MET A 160 -20.11 11.77 -13.36
N GLY A 161 -21.12 10.90 -13.46
CA GLY A 161 -21.57 10.31 -14.73
C GLY A 161 -20.83 9.05 -15.18
N TYR A 162 -20.08 8.37 -14.29
CA TYR A 162 -19.41 7.11 -14.64
C TYR A 162 -19.46 6.05 -13.52
N ASP A 163 -19.23 4.80 -13.90
CA ASP A 163 -19.02 3.70 -12.97
C ASP A 163 -18.23 2.57 -13.66
N TYR A 164 -17.79 1.59 -12.88
CA TYR A 164 -17.04 0.44 -13.35
C TYR A 164 -17.96 -0.73 -13.71
N ALA A 165 -17.61 -1.45 -14.77
CA ALA A 165 -18.24 -2.72 -15.07
C ALA A 165 -18.09 -3.68 -13.86
N PRO A 166 -19.16 -4.39 -13.44
CA PRO A 166 -19.07 -5.34 -12.34
C PRO A 166 -18.05 -6.43 -12.63
N MET A 167 -17.07 -6.60 -11.74
CA MET A 167 -15.99 -7.58 -11.90
C MET A 167 -15.74 -8.32 -10.58
N PRO A 168 -15.46 -9.64 -10.61
CA PRO A 168 -15.09 -10.38 -9.42
C PRO A 168 -13.86 -9.80 -8.74
N THR A 169 -13.87 -9.77 -7.41
CA THR A 169 -12.72 -9.37 -6.57
C THR A 169 -12.22 -10.59 -5.78
N PRO A 170 -11.48 -11.52 -6.40
CA PRO A 170 -11.09 -12.78 -5.78
C PRO A 170 -10.22 -12.60 -4.54
N TRP A 171 -9.46 -11.50 -4.47
CA TRP A 171 -8.64 -11.13 -3.32
C TRP A 171 -9.44 -10.98 -2.02
N ARG A 172 -10.75 -10.73 -2.05
CA ARG A 172 -11.59 -10.68 -0.82
C ARG A 172 -11.55 -11.99 -0.02
N ASN A 173 -11.28 -13.11 -0.70
CA ASN A 173 -11.23 -14.44 -0.09
C ASN A 173 -9.81 -14.90 0.29
N PHE A 174 -8.80 -14.05 0.11
CA PHE A 174 -7.38 -14.37 0.33
C PHE A 174 -6.89 -14.05 1.75
N LYS A 175 -7.75 -14.23 2.76
CA LYS A 175 -7.30 -14.24 4.15
C LYS A 175 -6.37 -15.44 4.36
N PRO A 176 -5.09 -15.27 4.73
CA PRO A 176 -4.19 -16.39 4.96
C PRO A 176 -4.71 -17.34 6.03
N LYS A 177 -4.68 -18.64 5.72
CA LYS A 177 -5.21 -19.71 6.58
C LYS A 177 -4.10 -20.54 7.22
N THR A 178 -2.93 -20.61 6.57
CA THR A 178 -1.78 -21.36 7.04
C THR A 178 -0.87 -20.45 7.87
N LYS A 179 -0.14 -21.07 8.79
CA LYS A 179 0.87 -20.40 9.62
C LYS A 179 2.25 -20.69 9.07
N ALA A 180 3.12 -19.69 9.08
CA ALA A 180 4.54 -19.83 8.77
C ALA A 180 5.31 -20.56 9.87
N SER A 181 4.87 -20.43 11.12
CA SER A 181 5.55 -21.02 12.28
C SER A 181 4.57 -21.79 13.17
N SER A 182 5.05 -22.88 13.77
CA SER A 182 4.28 -23.65 14.75
C SER A 182 4.46 -23.02 16.14
N GLY A 183 3.34 -22.76 16.82
CA GLY A 183 3.34 -22.21 18.18
C GLY A 183 3.40 -20.69 18.25
N LYS A 184 3.95 -20.17 19.35
CA LYS A 184 4.15 -18.73 19.59
C LYS A 184 5.64 -18.48 19.79
N ALA A 185 6.16 -17.42 19.18
CA ALA A 185 7.53 -16.98 19.41
C ALA A 185 7.77 -16.71 20.91
N ASN A 186 8.90 -17.17 21.44
CA ASN A 186 9.31 -16.84 22.80
C ASN A 186 9.85 -15.42 22.85
N THR A 187 9.03 -14.46 23.30
CA THR A 187 9.39 -13.05 23.32
C THR A 187 10.59 -12.73 24.20
N SER A 188 10.93 -13.58 25.19
CA SER A 188 12.11 -13.37 26.04
C SER A 188 13.43 -13.70 25.34
N ALA A 189 13.38 -14.39 24.19
CA ALA A 189 14.56 -14.71 23.39
C ALA A 189 14.99 -13.55 22.47
N PHE A 190 14.19 -12.47 22.38
CA PHE A 190 14.43 -11.35 21.48
C PHE A 190 14.51 -10.02 22.25
N PRO A 191 15.38 -9.10 21.82
CA PRO A 191 15.50 -7.79 22.47
C PRO A 191 14.17 -7.02 22.39
N PRO A 192 13.79 -6.25 23.43
CA PRO A 192 12.65 -5.35 23.34
C PRO A 192 12.91 -4.23 22.33
N ALA A 193 11.85 -3.70 21.72
CA ALA A 193 11.91 -2.62 20.73
C ALA A 193 12.76 -1.42 21.20
N SER A 194 12.72 -1.07 22.50
CA SER A 194 13.51 0.01 23.08
C SER A 194 15.02 -0.19 23.05
N GLN A 195 15.50 -1.42 22.87
CA GLN A 195 16.92 -1.74 22.70
C GLN A 195 17.35 -1.84 21.23
N VAL A 196 16.39 -1.93 20.32
CA VAL A 196 16.63 -2.05 18.87
C VAL A 196 16.52 -0.70 18.17
N PHE A 197 15.59 0.15 18.62
CA PHE A 197 15.33 1.46 18.02
C PHE A 197 15.87 2.61 18.89
N PRO A 198 16.37 3.71 18.30
CA PRO A 198 16.40 4.01 16.86
C PRO A 198 17.43 3.17 16.10
N LEU A 199 16.98 2.56 15.00
CA LEU A 199 17.80 1.73 14.14
C LEU A 199 18.39 2.59 13.02
N ALA A 200 19.72 2.65 12.93
CA ALA A 200 20.40 3.48 11.93
C ALA A 200 20.28 2.93 10.50
N LYS A 201 20.30 1.60 10.35
CA LYS A 201 20.19 0.92 9.07
C LYS A 201 19.59 -0.47 9.28
N MET A 202 18.70 -0.88 8.36
CA MET A 202 18.17 -2.24 8.30
C MET A 202 18.82 -2.99 7.13
N ASP A 203 19.97 -3.61 7.38
CA ASP A 203 20.76 -4.34 6.39
C ASP A 203 20.50 -5.86 6.39
N LYS A 204 19.77 -6.35 7.41
CA LYS A 204 19.39 -7.75 7.59
C LYS A 204 18.03 -7.85 8.29
N VAL A 205 17.50 -9.06 8.35
CA VAL A 205 16.29 -9.36 9.12
C VAL A 205 16.52 -9.04 10.61
N ILE A 206 15.57 -8.34 11.22
CA ILE A 206 15.59 -7.97 12.64
C ILE A 206 14.30 -8.48 13.28
N THR A 207 14.44 -9.18 14.40
CA THR A 207 13.31 -9.59 15.25
C THR A 207 13.45 -8.93 16.62
N PHE A 208 12.32 -8.41 17.12
CA PHE A 208 12.25 -7.75 18.42
C PHE A 208 10.91 -8.05 19.09
N SER A 209 10.87 -7.90 20.42
CA SER A 209 9.62 -7.97 21.18
C SER A 209 9.02 -6.58 21.36
N ILE A 210 7.69 -6.49 21.31
CA ILE A 210 6.96 -5.24 21.52
C ILE A 210 5.75 -5.46 22.42
N LYS A 211 5.55 -4.56 23.39
CA LYS A 211 4.44 -4.63 24.32
C LYS A 211 3.18 -4.04 23.69
N ARG A 212 2.09 -4.80 23.72
CA ARG A 212 0.76 -4.30 23.32
C ARG A 212 0.20 -3.38 24.40
N PRO A 213 -0.54 -2.32 24.03
CA PRO A 213 -1.13 -1.40 25.01
C PRO A 213 -2.26 -2.06 25.83
N ALA A 214 -2.96 -3.05 25.26
CA ALA A 214 -3.98 -3.82 25.94
C ALA A 214 -4.05 -5.26 25.41
N SER A 215 -4.42 -6.20 26.27
CA SER A 215 -4.68 -7.61 25.92
C SER A 215 -6.14 -7.96 26.22
N SER A 216 -6.62 -9.09 25.68
CA SER A 216 -7.99 -9.60 25.93
C SER A 216 -9.12 -8.61 25.60
N ARG A 217 -8.90 -7.74 24.60
CA ARG A 217 -9.88 -6.72 24.22
C ARG A 217 -11.21 -7.30 23.78
N THR A 218 -12.31 -6.69 24.24
CA THR A 218 -13.67 -7.06 23.85
C THR A 218 -13.94 -6.70 22.37
N GLN A 219 -15.01 -7.25 21.79
CA GLN A 219 -15.39 -6.88 20.42
C GLN A 219 -15.80 -5.40 20.33
N GLN A 220 -16.45 -4.86 21.35
CA GLN A 220 -16.80 -3.44 21.42
C GLN A 220 -15.54 -2.58 21.40
N GLU A 221 -14.55 -2.88 22.23
CA GLU A 221 -13.30 -2.11 22.26
C GLU A 221 -12.61 -2.12 20.89
N LYS A 222 -12.56 -3.28 20.22
CA LYS A 222 -12.00 -3.41 18.86
C LYS A 222 -12.80 -2.60 17.84
N ASN A 223 -14.14 -2.57 17.98
CA ASN A 223 -15.00 -1.75 17.14
C ASN A 223 -14.82 -0.25 17.40
N GLU A 224 -14.41 0.17 18.59
CA GLU A 224 -14.19 1.58 18.91
C GLU A 224 -12.78 2.06 18.49
N LYS A 225 -11.75 1.23 18.69
CA LYS A 225 -10.35 1.61 18.44
C LYS A 225 -9.58 0.53 17.69
N GLU A 226 -9.01 0.86 16.55
CA GLU A 226 -8.09 -0.03 15.86
C GLU A 226 -6.77 -0.16 16.65
N GLU A 227 -6.18 -1.36 16.67
CA GLU A 227 -4.84 -1.57 17.22
C GLU A 227 -3.82 -1.53 16.09
N MET A 228 -2.91 -0.57 16.18
CA MET A 228 -1.99 -0.22 15.09
C MET A 228 -0.55 -0.49 15.52
N LEU A 229 0.16 -1.35 14.77
CA LEU A 229 1.62 -1.39 14.82
C LEU A 229 2.15 -0.25 13.95
N THR A 230 2.88 0.69 14.55
CA THR A 230 3.35 1.89 13.85
C THR A 230 4.87 1.91 13.82
N PHE A 231 5.44 2.03 12.62
CA PHE A 231 6.85 2.29 12.41
C PHE A 231 7.04 3.77 12.10
N ASN A 232 7.53 4.54 13.09
CA ASN A 232 7.69 5.98 12.96
C ASN A 232 9.07 6.34 12.40
N ASN A 233 9.15 7.51 11.75
CA ASN A 233 10.42 8.12 11.31
C ASN A 233 11.27 7.18 10.45
N ILE A 234 10.64 6.43 9.55
CA ILE A 234 11.34 5.67 8.52
C ILE A 234 12.05 6.69 7.63
N LYS A 235 13.38 6.64 7.60
CA LYS A 235 14.23 7.53 6.81
C LYS A 235 15.00 6.72 5.80
N TYR A 236 14.98 7.17 4.56
CA TYR A 236 15.72 6.58 3.46
C TYR A 236 16.06 7.69 2.46
N ASP A 237 16.97 7.37 1.53
CA ASP A 237 17.22 8.23 0.39
C ASP A 237 16.02 8.13 -0.57
N ASN A 238 15.30 9.23 -0.79
CA ASN A 238 14.13 9.26 -1.67
C ASN A 238 14.47 8.99 -3.15
N ARG A 239 15.76 8.85 -3.46
CA ARG A 239 16.26 8.39 -4.75
C ARG A 239 16.31 6.86 -4.83
N GLU A 240 16.12 6.10 -3.77
CA GLU A 240 16.22 4.63 -3.83
C GLU A 240 14.83 3.98 -3.71
N TYR A 241 14.64 2.84 -4.39
CA TYR A 241 13.47 1.99 -4.14
C TYR A 241 13.69 1.24 -2.83
N VAL A 242 12.71 1.31 -1.93
CA VAL A 242 12.80 0.73 -0.59
C VAL A 242 11.59 -0.15 -0.33
N ARG A 243 11.83 -1.37 0.13
CA ARG A 243 10.80 -2.27 0.63
C ARG A 243 11.34 -3.04 1.83
N PHE A 244 10.48 -3.23 2.83
CA PHE A 244 10.64 -4.24 3.85
C PHE A 244 9.28 -4.82 4.20
N ASP A 245 9.26 -6.11 4.53
CA ASP A 245 8.04 -6.82 4.89
C ASP A 245 7.98 -7.04 6.41
N VAL A 246 6.78 -6.97 6.98
CA VAL A 246 6.57 -7.13 8.42
C VAL A 246 5.85 -8.45 8.69
N PHE A 247 6.43 -9.24 9.60
CA PHE A 247 5.84 -10.49 10.09
C PHE A 247 5.68 -10.46 11.62
N LEU A 248 4.63 -11.10 12.12
CA LEU A 248 4.33 -11.21 13.55
C LEU A 248 4.47 -12.64 14.05
N ASN A 249 5.07 -12.82 15.23
CA ASN A 249 5.22 -14.13 15.88
C ASN A 249 6.01 -15.18 15.07
N VAL A 250 7.00 -14.76 14.29
CA VAL A 250 7.97 -15.63 13.62
C VAL A 250 9.39 -15.33 14.12
N ASP A 251 10.34 -16.19 13.80
CA ASP A 251 11.76 -15.95 14.02
C ASP A 251 12.45 -15.41 12.74
N ASN A 252 13.77 -15.26 12.80
CA ASN A 252 14.58 -14.73 11.68
C ASN A 252 14.62 -15.65 10.44
N ASN A 253 14.08 -16.88 10.52
CA ASN A 253 14.12 -17.85 9.42
C ASN A 253 12.84 -17.85 8.58
N VAL A 254 11.95 -16.86 8.77
CA VAL A 254 10.72 -16.74 7.97
C VAL A 254 11.05 -16.64 6.48
N ASN A 255 10.36 -17.43 5.66
CA ASN A 255 10.46 -17.33 4.21
C ASN A 255 9.60 -16.15 3.71
N ALA A 256 10.23 -14.99 3.54
CA ALA A 256 9.57 -13.77 3.06
C ALA A 256 9.06 -13.86 1.60
N ASN A 257 9.38 -14.92 0.85
CA ASN A 257 8.81 -15.14 -0.48
C ASN A 257 7.37 -15.71 -0.43
N GLU A 258 6.89 -16.14 0.73
CA GLU A 258 5.54 -16.69 0.93
C GLU A 258 4.71 -15.74 1.79
N LEU A 259 3.99 -14.82 1.15
CA LEU A 259 3.19 -13.82 1.86
C LEU A 259 1.84 -14.37 2.34
N ASP A 260 1.42 -15.52 1.82
CA ASP A 260 0.15 -16.20 2.09
C ASP A 260 0.09 -16.89 3.47
N LYS A 261 0.74 -16.29 4.48
CA LYS A 261 0.81 -16.76 5.86
C LYS A 261 0.10 -15.82 6.83
N ALA A 262 -0.47 -16.36 7.90
CA ALA A 262 -1.20 -15.60 8.91
C ALA A 262 -0.35 -14.53 9.61
N GLU A 263 0.96 -14.76 9.67
CA GLU A 263 1.96 -13.93 10.33
C GLU A 263 2.37 -12.71 9.49
N PHE A 264 2.20 -12.75 8.16
CA PHE A 264 2.48 -11.59 7.30
C PHE A 264 1.50 -10.45 7.60
N ALA A 265 2.01 -9.30 8.00
CA ALA A 265 1.23 -8.13 8.39
C ALA A 265 1.06 -7.14 7.23
N GLY A 266 2.11 -6.94 6.43
CA GLY A 266 2.12 -5.99 5.32
C GLY A 266 3.52 -5.54 4.96
#